data_AF-A0A7W5VLC1-F1
#
_entry.id   AF-A0A7W5VLC1-F1
#
_cell.length_a   1.000
_cell.length_b   1.000
_cell.length_c   1.000
_cell.angle_alpha   90.00
_cell.angle_beta   90.00
_cell.angle_gamma   90.00
#
_symmetry.space_group_name_H-M   'P 1'
#
loop_
_entity.id
_entity.type
_entity.pdbx_description
1 polymer ?
#
loop_
_entity_poly.entity_id
_entity_poly.type
_entity_poly.pdbx_seq_one_letter_code
_entity_poly.pdbx_strand_id
1 'polypeptide(L)'
;MAGFDVRPGFLRHEAAVYVERQLHVHDVSDALKAAFHRDRGTLGKDMYGAELAKKMPEIEERIFSALSDYIDQLEGVATNLHANAGTYELVDRPITDGS
;
A
#
# COMPACT_ATOMS: atom_id res chain seq x y z
N MET A 1 -3.03 -14.63 -34.96
CA MET A 1 -2.45 -14.54 -33.61
C MET A 1 -3.52 -13.99 -32.69
N ALA A 2 -3.95 -14.75 -31.68
CA ALA A 2 -4.86 -14.22 -30.67
C ALA A 2 -4.03 -13.30 -29.76
N GLY A 3 -4.15 -11.99 -29.96
CA GLY A 3 -3.55 -11.02 -29.05
C GLY A 3 -4.18 -11.21 -27.67
N PHE A 4 -3.35 -11.28 -26.64
CA PHE A 4 -3.81 -11.13 -25.27
C PHE A 4 -4.32 -9.68 -25.13
N ASP A 5 -5.63 -9.50 -25.20
CA ASP A 5 -6.26 -8.21 -24.96
C ASP A 5 -6.74 -8.15 -23.51
N VAL A 6 -6.02 -7.39 -22.68
CA VAL A 6 -6.45 -7.09 -21.32
C VAL A 6 -7.30 -5.83 -21.37
N ARG A 7 -8.60 -5.98 -21.09
CA ARG A 7 -9.54 -4.86 -21.12
C ARG A 7 -9.06 -3.74 -20.18
N PRO A 8 -8.89 -2.49 -20.66
CA PRO A 8 -8.48 -1.35 -19.83
C PRO A 8 -9.32 -1.15 -18.57
N GLY A 9 -10.62 -1.43 -18.66
CA GLY A 9 -11.54 -1.36 -17.51
C GLY A 9 -11.18 -2.32 -16.37
N PHE A 10 -10.63 -3.51 -16.68
CA PHE A 10 -10.16 -4.45 -15.67
C PHE A 10 -8.92 -3.91 -14.95
N LEU A 11 -7.96 -3.34 -15.69
CA LEU A 11 -6.76 -2.72 -15.11
C LEU A 11 -7.08 -1.54 -14.20
N ARG A 12 -8.06 -0.71 -14.58
CA ARG A 12 -8.55 0.40 -13.73
C ARG A 12 -9.24 -0.10 -12.47
N HIS A 13 -10.08 -1.12 -12.59
CA HIS A 13 -10.74 -1.74 -11.45
C HIS A 13 -9.72 -2.27 -10.44
N GLU A 14 -8.76 -3.08 -10.91
CA GLU A 14 -7.71 -3.62 -10.05
C GLU A 14 -6.87 -2.51 -9.41
N ALA A 15 -6.51 -1.46 -10.16
CA ALA A 15 -5.79 -0.34 -9.58
C ALA A 15 -6.57 0.32 -8.42
N ALA A 16 -7.89 0.46 -8.55
CA ALA A 16 -8.73 0.98 -7.46
C ALA A 16 -8.72 0.05 -6.24
N VAL A 17 -8.73 -1.26 -6.43
CA VAL A 17 -8.60 -2.25 -5.34
C VAL A 17 -7.26 -2.09 -4.60
N TYR A 18 -6.15 -1.88 -5.33
CA TYR A 18 -4.85 -1.64 -4.71
C TYR A 18 -4.79 -0.31 -3.94
N VAL A 19 -5.44 0.74 -4.44
CA VAL A 19 -5.59 2.01 -3.71
C VAL A 19 -6.42 1.85 -2.44
N GLU A 20 -7.56 1.14 -2.49
CA GLU A 20 -8.36 0.84 -1.29
C GLU A 20 -7.55 0.05 -0.26
N ARG A 21 -6.74 -0.90 -0.72
CA ARG A 21 -5.85 -1.66 0.15
C ARG A 21 -4.77 -0.79 0.78
N GLN A 22 -4.19 0.15 0.01
CA GLN A 22 -3.22 1.11 0.52
C GLN A 22 -3.84 1.96 1.65
N LEU A 23 -5.05 2.49 1.44
CA LEU A 23 -5.79 3.25 2.46
C LEU A 23 -6.04 2.41 3.73
N HIS A 24 -6.45 1.15 3.56
CA HIS A 24 -6.65 0.27 4.70
C HIS A 24 -5.36 0.05 5.51
N VAL A 25 -4.21 -0.14 4.84
CA VAL A 25 -2.92 -0.32 5.53
C VAL A 25 -2.50 0.97 6.25
N HIS A 26 -2.78 2.14 5.68
CA HIS A 26 -2.60 3.42 6.39
C HIS A 26 -3.42 3.49 7.67
N ASP A 27 -4.71 3.18 7.61
CA ASP A 27 -5.59 3.18 8.79
C ASP A 27 -5.09 2.22 9.88
N VAL A 28 -4.65 1.02 9.49
CA VAL A 28 -4.05 0.04 10.41
C VAL A 28 -2.76 0.57 11.02
N SER A 29 -1.89 1.20 10.23
CA SER A 29 -0.64 1.80 10.71
C SER A 29 -0.91 2.88 11.75
N ASP A 30 -1.87 3.76 11.49
CA ASP A 30 -2.21 4.85 12.41
C ASP A 30 -2.90 4.36 13.69
N ALA A 31 -3.81 3.38 13.58
CA ALA A 31 -4.39 2.71 14.74
C ALA A 31 -3.31 2.04 15.61
N LEU A 32 -2.31 1.42 14.97
CA LEU A 32 -1.21 0.76 15.66
C LEU A 32 -0.28 1.77 16.36
N LYS A 33 0.07 2.89 15.70
CA LYS A 33 0.80 3.99 16.33
C LYS A 33 0.08 4.51 17.58
N ALA A 34 -1.23 4.70 17.48
CA ALA A 34 -2.04 5.14 18.61
C ALA A 34 -2.02 4.12 19.76
N ALA A 35 -2.07 2.82 19.45
CA ALA A 35 -1.95 1.76 20.45
C ALA A 35 -0.58 1.76 21.14
N PHE A 36 0.53 1.81 20.37
CA PHE A 36 1.87 1.90 20.94
C PHE A 36 2.03 3.13 21.84
N HIS A 37 1.54 4.30 21.39
CA HIS A 37 1.59 5.53 22.19
C HIS A 37 0.79 5.41 23.50
N ARG A 38 -0.42 4.84 23.46
CA ARG A 38 -1.27 4.62 24.64
C ARG A 38 -0.61 3.65 25.62
N ASP A 39 -0.10 2.54 25.10
CA ASP A 39 0.32 1.40 25.92
C ASP A 39 1.77 1.56 26.42
N ARG A 40 2.57 2.46 25.84
CA ARG A 40 3.92 2.81 26.33
C ARG A 40 3.94 3.22 27.82
N GLY A 41 2.87 3.85 28.31
CA GLY A 41 2.73 4.21 29.73
C GLY A 41 2.37 3.06 30.67
N THR A 42 2.05 1.88 30.12
CA THR A 42 1.58 0.70 30.88
C THR A 42 2.67 -0.34 31.10
N LEU A 43 3.86 -0.15 30.50
CA LEU A 43 5.01 -1.01 30.73
C LEU A 43 5.38 -0.97 32.22
N GLY A 44 5.30 -2.13 32.87
CA GLY A 44 5.60 -2.28 34.29
C GLY A 44 7.00 -1.78 34.62
N LYS A 45 7.18 -1.27 35.85
CA LYS A 45 8.50 -0.87 36.37
C LYS A 45 9.34 -2.08 36.84
N ASP A 46 8.89 -3.29 36.55
CA ASP A 46 9.67 -4.48 36.84
C ASP A 46 10.81 -4.64 35.82
N MET A 47 11.74 -5.55 36.12
CA MET A 47 12.91 -5.79 35.27
C MET A 47 12.50 -6.18 33.84
N TYR A 48 11.37 -6.89 33.69
CA TYR A 48 10.85 -7.28 32.39
C TYR A 48 10.32 -6.10 31.58
N GLY A 49 9.46 -5.26 32.18
CA GLY A 49 8.90 -4.08 31.54
C GLY A 49 9.96 -3.02 31.23
N ALA A 50 10.99 -2.88 32.05
CA ALA A 50 12.14 -2.02 31.77
C ALA A 50 12.98 -2.52 30.58
N GLU A 51 13.21 -3.84 30.48
CA GLU A 51 13.90 -4.43 29.33
C GLU A 51 13.05 -4.36 28.06
N LEU A 52 11.74 -4.56 28.17
CA LEU A 52 10.82 -4.39 27.05
C LEU A 52 10.84 -2.94 26.56
N ALA A 53 10.74 -1.96 27.46
CA ALA A 53 10.80 -0.53 27.13
C ALA A 53 12.07 -0.13 26.37
N LYS A 54 13.21 -0.78 26.63
CA LYS A 54 14.46 -0.54 25.87
C LYS A 54 14.39 -1.04 24.43
N LYS A 55 13.69 -2.15 24.19
CA LYS A 55 13.54 -2.77 22.86
C LYS A 55 12.36 -2.21 22.07
N MET A 56 11.40 -1.59 22.74
CA MET A 56 10.19 -1.05 22.11
C MET A 56 10.48 -0.13 20.92
N PRO A 57 11.43 0.83 20.97
CA PRO A 57 11.71 1.69 19.82
C PRO A 57 12.14 0.91 18.57
N GLU A 58 13.01 -0.09 18.74
CA GLU A 58 13.48 -0.93 17.63
C GLU A 58 12.36 -1.82 17.07
N ILE A 59 11.48 -2.32 17.94
CA ILE A 59 10.30 -3.10 17.53
C ILE A 59 9.33 -2.22 16.73
N GLU A 60 9.03 -1.02 17.22
CA GLU A 60 8.17 -0.05 16.54
C GLU A 60 8.76 0.33 15.18
N GLU A 61 10.04 0.67 15.12
CA GLU A 61 10.73 1.02 13.87
C GLU A 61 10.62 -0.08 12.82
N ARG A 62 10.92 -1.33 13.18
CA ARG A 62 10.82 -2.47 12.25
C ARG A 62 9.41 -2.68 11.74
N ILE A 63 8.41 -2.58 12.60
CA ILE A 63 7.00 -2.75 12.23
C ILE A 63 6.55 -1.63 11.27
N PHE A 64 6.84 -0.38 11.61
CA PHE A 64 6.39 0.76 10.80
C PHE A 64 7.17 0.88 9.49
N SER A 65 8.45 0.50 9.46
CA SER A 65 9.20 0.38 8.22
C SER A 65 8.57 -0.64 7.28
N ALA A 66 8.24 -1.84 7.79
CA ALA A 66 7.62 -2.87 6.96
C ALA A 66 6.23 -2.47 6.43
N LEU A 67 5.44 -1.75 7.24
CA LEU A 67 4.16 -1.20 6.79
C LEU A 67 4.35 -0.13 5.71
N SER A 68 5.36 0.74 5.85
CA SER A 68 5.69 1.75 4.85
C SER A 68 6.11 1.11 3.53
N ASP A 69 7.02 0.13 3.57
CA ASP A 69 7.48 -0.58 2.37
C ASP A 69 6.31 -1.27 1.65
N TYR A 70 5.35 -1.81 2.41
CA TYR A 70 4.17 -2.44 1.83
C TYR A 70 3.22 -1.42 1.18
N ILE A 71 3.02 -0.25 1.81
CA ILE A 71 2.24 0.85 1.24
C ILE A 71 2.86 1.29 -0.10
N ASP A 72 4.17 1.48 -0.14
CA ASP A 72 4.89 1.90 -1.36
C ASP A 72 4.74 0.86 -2.49
N GLN A 73 4.76 -0.43 -2.15
CA GLN A 73 4.51 -1.50 -3.12
C GLN A 73 3.07 -1.45 -3.67
N LEU A 74 2.07 -1.21 -2.82
CA LEU A 74 0.67 -1.11 -3.24
C LEU A 74 0.47 0.09 -4.19
N GLU A 75 1.05 1.23 -3.85
CA GLU A 75 1.04 2.44 -4.70
C GLU A 75 1.71 2.19 -6.06
N GLY A 76 2.88 1.54 -6.04
CA GLY A 76 3.60 1.18 -7.26
C GLY A 76 2.78 0.27 -8.18
N VAL A 77 2.07 -0.72 -7.63
CA VAL A 77 1.17 -1.59 -8.41
C VAL A 77 -0.01 -0.81 -8.98
N ALA A 78 -0.70 0.00 -8.17
CA ALA A 78 -1.82 0.81 -8.62
C ALA A 78 -1.42 1.76 -9.76
N THR A 79 -0.27 2.43 -9.61
CA THR A 79 0.30 3.34 -10.62
C THR A 79 0.59 2.62 -11.94
N ASN A 80 1.24 1.45 -11.86
CA ASN A 80 1.54 0.65 -13.06
C ASN A 80 0.27 0.15 -13.75
N LEU A 81 -0.75 -0.25 -13.00
CA LEU A 81 -2.03 -0.66 -13.56
C LEU A 81 -2.75 0.51 -14.26
N HIS A 82 -2.74 1.72 -13.68
CA HIS A 82 -3.26 2.93 -14.31
C HIS A 82 -2.51 3.28 -15.60
N ALA A 83 -1.17 3.24 -15.57
CA ALA A 83 -0.35 3.55 -16.74
C ALA A 83 -0.57 2.55 -17.88
N ASN A 84 -0.70 1.25 -17.57
CA ASN A 84 -0.99 0.23 -18.57
C ASN A 84 -2.40 0.38 -19.14
N ALA A 85 -3.41 0.67 -18.30
CA ALA A 85 -4.77 0.93 -18.79
C ALA A 85 -4.81 2.07 -19.82
N GLY A 86 -4.09 3.17 -19.54
CA GLY A 86 -3.94 4.29 -20.48
C GLY A 86 -3.27 3.87 -21.79
N THR A 87 -2.24 3.02 -21.72
CA THR A 87 -1.56 2.50 -22.92
C THR A 87 -2.50 1.66 -23.78
N TYR A 88 -3.28 0.75 -23.20
CA TYR A 88 -4.23 -0.07 -23.97
C TYR A 88 -5.33 0.78 -24.60
N GLU A 89 -5.83 1.82 -23.94
CA GLU A 89 -6.83 2.74 -24.52
C GLU A 89 -6.29 3.58 -25.69
N LEU A 90 -5.00 3.91 -25.66
CA LEU A 90 -4.34 4.59 -26.77
C LEU A 90 -4.16 3.66 -27.97
N VAL A 91 -3.93 2.36 -27.73
CA VAL A 91 -3.82 1.35 -28.79
C VAL A 91 -5.19 1.00 -29.39
N ASP A 92 -6.24 0.94 -28.57
CA ASP A 92 -7.62 0.68 -29.00
C ASP A 92 -8.29 1.88 -29.66
N ARG A 93 -7.68 3.07 -29.60
CA ARG A 93 -8.18 4.24 -30.33
C ARG A 93 -7.95 4.01 -31.83
N PRO A 94 -9.01 3.96 -32.66
CA PRO A 94 -8.81 3.93 -34.10
C PRO A 94 -8.04 5.18 -34.50
N ILE A 95 -6.98 5.00 -35.29
CA ILE A 95 -6.34 6.10 -36.02
C ILE A 95 -7.43 6.61 -36.97
N THR A 96 -8.15 7.64 -36.55
CA THR A 96 -9.02 8.38 -37.46
C THR A 96 -8.08 9.15 -38.39
N ASP A 97 -7.69 8.50 -39.49
CA ASP A 97 -7.11 9.18 -40.64
C ASP A 97 -8.12 10.24 -41.09
N GLY A 98 -7.74 11.50 -40.92
CA GLY A 98 -8.51 12.63 -41.40
C GLY A 98 -8.63 12.56 -42.91
N SER A 99 -9.87 12.44 -43.39
CA SER A 99 -10.28 12.66 -44.78
C SER A 99 -10.15 14.13 -45.18
#